data_AF-A0A3B8X5F5-F1
#
_entry.id   AF-A0A3B8X5F5-F1
#
_cell.length_a   1.000
_cell.length_b   1.000
_cell.length_c   1.000
_cell.angle_alpha   90.00
_cell.angle_beta   90.00
_cell.angle_gamma   90.00
#
_symmetry.space_group_name_H-M   'P 1'
#
loop_
_entity.id
_entity.type
_entity.pdbx_description
1 polymer ?
#
loop_
_entity_poly.entity_id
_entity_poly.type
_entity_poly.pdbx_seq_one_letter_code
_entity_poly.pdbx_strand_id
1 'polypeptide(L)'
;MITLIATRELKSLLRSPLAWAALCAISAIQAWLFLIHLEQYDTYRSQLLALTNPPGVTELVFTPLFAASGLLMMMVLPLITMRSFAEQQRDQTLVLLTSAPVALPAIVVGKFAGLYLFTLLLNLPLLAMPLSLTGAVDLDWGLLGANMLALGLLCGAFVAVGLWASSLTRHPAAAVMISFALLLGLWLLESAAGGNGAQAQAALLPTLSTLTHFRALLSGWVGSGNLIYFLLLTALPLGLTILRLQSQRLTGAS
;
A
#
# COMPACT_ATOMS: atom_id res chain seq x y z
N MET A 1 -0.33 -12.54 21.98
CA MET A 1 -1.61 -12.78 21.28
C MET A 1 -1.67 -12.11 19.90
N ILE A 2 -1.29 -10.83 19.77
CA ILE A 2 -1.28 -10.11 18.47
C ILE A 2 -0.44 -10.84 17.40
N THR A 3 0.77 -11.27 17.76
CA THR A 3 1.69 -12.01 16.87
C THR A 3 1.14 -13.37 16.42
N LEU A 4 0.37 -14.05 17.28
CA LEU A 4 -0.30 -15.31 16.93
C LEU A 4 -1.40 -15.09 15.87
N ILE A 5 -2.17 -14.01 16.02
CA ILE A 5 -3.20 -13.64 15.02
C ILE A 5 -2.53 -13.27 13.70
N ALA A 6 -1.48 -12.44 13.75
CA ALA A 6 -0.74 -12.02 12.56
C ALA A 6 -0.12 -13.21 11.81
N THR A 7 0.55 -14.12 12.52
CA THR A 7 1.16 -15.32 11.91
C THR A 7 0.11 -16.29 11.36
N ARG A 8 -1.05 -16.42 12.02
CA ARG A 8 -2.16 -17.22 11.50
C ARG A 8 -2.72 -16.62 10.20
N GLU A 9 -2.96 -15.31 10.18
CA GLU A 9 -3.49 -14.62 8.99
C GLU A 9 -2.50 -14.73 7.82
N LEU A 10 -1.21 -14.50 8.08
CA LEU A 10 -0.15 -14.64 7.09
C LEU A 10 -0.08 -16.07 6.52
N LYS A 11 -0.10 -17.09 7.39
CA LYS A 11 -0.10 -18.50 6.96
C LYS A 11 -1.35 -18.84 6.16
N SER A 12 -2.49 -18.24 6.47
CA SER A 12 -3.72 -18.43 5.70
C SER A 12 -3.57 -17.89 4.29
N LEU A 13 -3.00 -16.69 4.14
CA LEU A 13 -2.72 -16.08 2.84
C LEU A 13 -1.69 -16.90 2.05
N LEU A 14 -0.59 -17.31 2.68
CA LEU A 14 0.45 -18.14 2.04
C LEU A 14 -0.02 -19.55 1.65
N ARG A 15 -1.13 -20.04 2.19
CA ARG A 15 -1.73 -21.32 1.76
C ARG A 15 -2.73 -21.15 0.62
N SER A 16 -3.15 -19.92 0.32
CA SER A 16 -4.10 -19.64 -0.75
C SER A 16 -3.40 -19.69 -2.11
N PRO A 17 -3.88 -20.48 -3.08
CA PRO A 17 -3.30 -20.52 -4.43
C PRO A 17 -3.39 -19.16 -5.14
N LEU A 18 -4.41 -18.36 -4.81
CA LEU A 18 -4.59 -17.01 -5.35
C LEU A 18 -3.48 -16.06 -4.88
N ALA A 19 -2.98 -16.22 -3.66
CA ALA A 19 -1.89 -15.40 -3.13
C ALA A 19 -0.58 -15.66 -3.88
N TRP A 20 -0.29 -16.91 -4.21
CA TRP A 20 0.87 -17.28 -5.05
C TRP A 20 0.72 -16.79 -6.49
N ALA A 21 -0.48 -16.91 -7.07
CA ALA A 21 -0.76 -16.38 -8.40
C ALA A 21 -0.57 -14.86 -8.44
N ALA A 22 -1.06 -14.13 -7.44
CA ALA A 22 -0.84 -12.69 -7.31
C ALA A 22 0.64 -12.34 -7.15
N LEU A 23 1.38 -13.06 -6.30
CA LEU A 23 2.82 -12.87 -6.12
C LEU A 23 3.58 -13.05 -7.44
N CYS A 24 3.30 -14.15 -8.15
CA CYS A 24 3.90 -14.43 -9.46
C CYS A 24 3.58 -13.32 -10.46
N ALA A 25 2.31 -12.96 -10.63
CA ALA A 25 1.88 -11.92 -11.58
C ALA A 25 2.50 -10.55 -11.26
N ILE A 26 2.48 -10.13 -10.00
CA ILE A 26 3.06 -8.85 -9.57
C ILE A 26 4.56 -8.83 -9.78
N SER A 27 5.26 -9.91 -9.39
CA SER A 27 6.71 -10.01 -9.58
C SER A 27 7.09 -9.99 -11.06
N ALA A 28 6.31 -10.64 -11.93
CA ALA A 28 6.53 -10.64 -13.37
C ALA A 28 6.32 -9.23 -13.96
N ILE A 29 5.26 -8.53 -13.56
CA ILE A 29 5.00 -7.16 -14.01
C ILE A 29 6.11 -6.22 -13.54
N GLN A 30 6.54 -6.32 -12.28
CA GLN A 30 7.64 -5.52 -11.74
C GLN A 30 8.96 -5.81 -12.48
N ALA A 31 9.28 -7.07 -12.73
CA ALA A 31 10.48 -7.46 -13.48
C ALA A 31 10.45 -6.94 -14.92
N TRP A 32 9.30 -7.03 -15.58
CA TRP A 32 9.10 -6.48 -16.92
C TRP A 32 9.29 -4.96 -16.97
N LEU A 33 8.67 -4.23 -16.03
CA LEU A 33 8.84 -2.78 -15.92
C LEU A 33 10.29 -2.38 -15.63
N PHE A 34 10.99 -3.15 -14.78
CA PHE A 34 12.40 -2.93 -14.49
C PHE A 34 13.25 -3.06 -15.75
N LEU A 35 13.03 -4.10 -16.56
CA LEU A 35 13.75 -4.29 -17.81
C LEU A 35 13.49 -3.14 -18.79
N ILE A 36 12.24 -2.70 -18.93
CA ILE A 36 11.89 -1.54 -19.77
C ILE A 36 12.66 -0.29 -19.33
N HIS A 37 12.65 0.02 -18.04
CA HIS A 37 13.34 1.21 -17.54
C HIS A 37 14.87 1.11 -17.66
N LEU A 38 15.42 -0.10 -17.54
CA LEU A 38 16.85 -0.35 -17.74
C LEU A 38 17.26 -0.16 -19.20
N GLU A 39 16.46 -0.67 -20.15
CA GLU A 39 16.69 -0.47 -21.60
C GLU A 39 16.57 1.01 -21.99
N GLN A 40 15.58 1.72 -21.43
CA GLN A 40 15.46 3.16 -21.60
C GLN A 40 16.71 3.90 -21.10
N TYR A 41 17.20 3.56 -19.91
CA TYR A 41 18.41 4.16 -19.37
C TYR A 41 19.62 3.94 -20.29
N ASP A 42 19.82 2.73 -20.79
CA ASP A 42 20.96 2.43 -21.68
C ASP A 42 20.86 3.19 -23.01
N THR A 43 19.66 3.30 -23.57
CA THR A 43 19.40 4.08 -24.79
C THR A 43 19.75 5.55 -24.62
N TYR A 44 19.35 6.15 -23.49
CA TYR A 44 19.61 7.58 -23.21
C TYR A 44 20.98 7.84 -22.60
N ARG A 45 21.75 6.80 -22.23
CA ARG A 45 23.05 6.92 -21.56
C ARG A 45 24.03 7.84 -22.30
N SER A 46 24.11 7.73 -23.62
CA SER A 46 24.99 8.55 -24.45
C SER A 46 24.65 10.05 -24.40
N GLN A 47 23.36 10.37 -24.26
CA GLN A 47 22.86 11.75 -24.15
C GLN A 47 22.99 12.27 -22.71
N LEU A 48 22.82 11.41 -21.71
CA LEU A 48 22.97 11.74 -20.30
C LEU A 48 24.40 12.15 -19.96
N LEU A 49 25.42 11.51 -20.55
CA LEU A 49 26.82 11.87 -20.37
C LEU A 49 27.18 13.27 -20.92
N ALA A 50 26.34 13.85 -21.77
CA ALA A 50 26.51 15.21 -22.27
C ALA A 50 25.92 16.29 -21.33
N LEU A 51 25.24 15.89 -20.25
CA LEU A 51 24.68 16.80 -19.26
C LEU A 51 25.69 17.10 -18.15
N THR A 52 25.66 18.33 -17.63
CA THR A 52 26.53 18.79 -16.53
C THR A 52 26.17 18.13 -15.18
N ASN A 53 24.93 17.63 -15.03
CA ASN A 53 24.45 16.84 -13.89
C ASN A 53 23.50 15.75 -14.41
N PRO A 54 24.03 14.58 -14.82
CA PRO A 54 23.19 13.49 -15.28
C PRO A 54 22.37 12.93 -14.11
N PRO A 55 21.03 12.78 -14.26
CA PRO A 55 20.23 12.05 -13.28
C PRO A 55 20.73 10.61 -13.13
N GLY A 56 20.81 10.15 -11.88
CA GLY A 56 21.34 8.83 -11.56
C GLY A 56 20.42 7.69 -11.99
N VAL A 57 20.95 6.47 -12.06
CA VAL A 57 20.16 5.26 -12.35
C VAL A 57 19.04 5.06 -11.33
N THR A 58 19.26 5.44 -10.07
CA THR A 58 18.22 5.42 -9.04
C THR A 58 17.00 6.27 -9.40
N GLU A 59 17.23 7.45 -9.97
CA GLU A 59 16.16 8.37 -10.34
C GLU A 59 15.43 7.88 -11.60
N LEU A 60 16.17 7.47 -12.63
CA LEU A 60 15.59 7.10 -13.93
C LEU A 60 14.98 5.69 -13.98
N VAL A 61 15.50 4.76 -13.19
CA VAL A 61 15.06 3.35 -13.22
C VAL A 61 14.16 3.03 -12.04
N PHE A 62 14.63 3.30 -10.82
CA PHE A 62 13.94 2.84 -9.62
C PHE A 62 12.76 3.73 -9.24
N THR A 63 12.91 5.04 -9.26
CA THR A 63 11.81 5.96 -8.90
C THR A 63 10.52 5.71 -9.70
N PRO A 64 10.53 5.58 -11.05
CA PRO A 64 9.33 5.25 -11.80
C PRO A 64 8.84 3.80 -11.55
N LEU A 65 9.74 2.86 -11.30
CA LEU A 65 9.40 1.48 -10.94
C LEU A 65 8.63 1.40 -9.60
N PHE A 66 9.07 2.16 -8.59
CA PHE A 66 8.37 2.28 -7.31
C PHE A 66 7.03 3.03 -7.47
N ALA A 67 6.97 4.06 -8.32
CA ALA A 67 5.73 4.76 -8.65
C ALA A 67 4.69 3.82 -9.28
N ALA A 68 5.10 3.04 -10.29
CA ALA A 68 4.26 2.04 -10.94
C ALA A 68 3.82 0.95 -9.96
N SER A 69 4.72 0.51 -9.08
CA SER A 69 4.39 -0.45 -8.01
C SER A 69 3.34 0.10 -7.05
N GLY A 70 3.38 1.38 -6.70
CA GLY A 70 2.33 2.02 -5.89
C GLY A 70 0.94 1.93 -6.54
N LEU A 71 0.86 2.16 -7.85
CA LEU A 71 -0.39 2.03 -8.61
C LEU A 71 -0.87 0.55 -8.66
N LEU A 72 0.04 -0.39 -8.88
CA LEU A 72 -0.28 -1.82 -8.85
C LEU A 72 -0.83 -2.24 -7.48
N MET A 73 -0.21 -1.78 -6.39
CA MET A 73 -0.66 -2.06 -5.03
C MET A 73 -2.05 -1.46 -4.74
N MET A 74 -2.37 -0.29 -5.32
CA MET A 74 -3.71 0.29 -5.21
C MET A 74 -4.80 -0.64 -5.77
N MET A 75 -4.51 -1.39 -6.83
CA MET A 75 -5.47 -2.34 -7.41
C MET A 75 -5.50 -3.66 -6.64
N VAL A 76 -4.34 -4.15 -6.21
CA VAL A 76 -4.18 -5.47 -5.61
C VAL A 76 -4.61 -5.52 -4.14
N LEU A 77 -4.28 -4.49 -3.34
CA LEU A 77 -4.52 -4.51 -1.89
C LEU A 77 -6.00 -4.55 -1.51
N PRO A 78 -6.92 -3.82 -2.19
CA PRO A 78 -8.35 -4.02 -2.01
C PRO A 78 -8.78 -5.48 -2.18
N LEU A 79 -8.23 -6.18 -3.19
CA LEU A 79 -8.59 -7.57 -3.49
C LEU A 79 -8.11 -8.55 -2.41
N ILE A 80 -6.93 -8.32 -1.85
CA ILE A 80 -6.36 -9.18 -0.78
C ILE A 80 -7.07 -8.92 0.54
N THR A 81 -7.30 -7.66 0.89
CA THR A 81 -7.87 -7.26 2.20
C THR A 81 -9.36 -7.56 2.30
N MET A 82 -10.08 -7.58 1.17
CA MET A 82 -11.50 -7.88 1.02
C MET A 82 -12.03 -8.99 1.92
N ARG A 83 -11.32 -10.12 2.00
CA ARG A 83 -11.80 -11.36 2.62
C ARG A 83 -11.58 -11.40 4.13
N SER A 84 -10.66 -10.58 4.63
CA SER A 84 -10.17 -10.64 6.02
C SER A 84 -11.27 -10.60 7.08
N PHE A 85 -12.24 -9.70 6.94
CA PHE A 85 -13.41 -9.58 7.82
C PHE A 85 -14.71 -9.99 7.13
N ALA A 86 -14.87 -9.74 5.83
CA ALA A 86 -16.12 -10.04 5.11
C ALA A 86 -16.44 -11.54 5.07
N GLU A 87 -15.44 -12.43 4.86
CA GLU A 87 -15.67 -13.88 4.90
C GLU A 87 -16.00 -14.35 6.33
N GLN A 88 -15.33 -13.80 7.35
CA GLN A 88 -15.62 -14.14 8.75
C GLN A 88 -17.01 -13.70 9.19
N GLN A 89 -17.50 -12.55 8.71
CA GLN A 89 -18.87 -12.09 8.95
C GLN A 89 -19.89 -12.96 8.21
N ARG A 90 -19.59 -13.37 6.98
CA ARG A 90 -20.46 -14.24 6.18
C ARG A 90 -20.61 -15.63 6.82
N ASP A 91 -19.52 -16.19 7.31
CA ASP A 91 -19.48 -17.53 7.90
C ASP A 91 -19.91 -17.55 9.38
N GLN A 92 -20.37 -16.41 9.93
CA GLN A 92 -20.75 -16.21 11.34
C GLN A 92 -19.64 -16.51 12.37
N THR A 93 -18.43 -16.87 11.91
CA THR A 93 -17.25 -17.12 12.76
C THR A 93 -16.74 -15.85 13.44
N LEU A 94 -17.13 -14.67 12.94
CA LEU A 94 -16.80 -13.40 13.59
C LEU A 94 -17.42 -13.28 14.98
N VAL A 95 -18.61 -13.85 15.21
CA VAL A 95 -19.26 -13.86 16.53
C VAL A 95 -18.47 -14.71 17.54
N LEU A 96 -17.90 -15.83 17.09
CA LEU A 96 -17.02 -16.66 17.91
C LEU A 96 -15.70 -15.94 18.26
N LEU A 97 -15.19 -15.12 17.34
CA LEU A 97 -13.96 -14.35 17.53
C LEU A 97 -14.15 -13.14 18.45
N THR A 98 -15.30 -12.47 18.40
CA THR A 98 -15.61 -11.30 19.24
C THR A 98 -16.13 -11.67 20.62
N SER A 99 -16.65 -12.89 20.80
CA SER A 99 -17.04 -13.45 22.11
C SER A 99 -15.86 -14.05 22.87
N ALA A 100 -14.74 -14.35 22.21
CA ALA A 100 -13.52 -14.74 22.87
C ALA A 100 -13.00 -13.63 23.81
N PRO A 101 -12.32 -13.96 24.93
CA PRO A 101 -11.76 -13.00 25.89
C PRO A 101 -10.50 -12.32 25.34
N VAL A 102 -10.57 -11.80 24.11
CA VAL A 102 -9.48 -11.12 23.41
C VAL A 102 -9.89 -9.67 23.16
N ALA A 103 -8.97 -8.75 23.42
CA ALA A 103 -9.20 -7.34 23.15
C ALA A 103 -9.43 -7.11 21.65
N LEU A 104 -10.52 -6.43 21.26
CA LEU A 104 -10.82 -6.10 19.86
C LEU A 104 -9.67 -5.36 19.15
N PRO A 105 -8.96 -4.40 19.78
CA PRO A 105 -7.79 -3.77 19.17
C PRO A 105 -6.69 -4.78 18.81
N ALA A 106 -6.49 -5.82 19.64
CA ALA A 106 -5.48 -6.85 19.37
C ALA A 106 -5.82 -7.71 18.15
N ILE A 107 -7.11 -7.92 17.87
CA ILE A 107 -7.58 -8.64 16.68
C ILE A 107 -7.34 -7.80 15.42
N VAL A 108 -7.74 -6.52 15.44
CA VAL A 108 -7.59 -5.61 14.30
C VAL A 108 -6.12 -5.38 13.97
N VAL A 109 -5.29 -5.06 14.97
CA VAL A 109 -3.85 -4.85 14.78
C VAL A 109 -3.15 -6.14 14.35
N GLY A 110 -3.57 -7.29 14.88
CA GLY A 110 -3.02 -8.59 14.47
C GLY A 110 -3.31 -8.90 13.00
N LYS A 111 -4.55 -8.68 12.53
CA LYS A 111 -4.92 -8.86 11.12
C LYS A 111 -4.21 -7.87 10.21
N PHE A 112 -4.16 -6.59 10.61
CA PHE A 112 -3.39 -5.58 9.90
C PHE A 112 -1.93 -5.99 9.73
N ALA A 113 -1.26 -6.42 10.80
CA ALA A 113 0.15 -6.83 10.75
C ALA A 113 0.36 -8.06 9.84
N GLY A 114 -0.54 -9.04 9.86
CA GLY A 114 -0.47 -10.21 8.98
C GLY A 114 -0.62 -9.85 7.50
N LEU A 115 -1.59 -8.98 7.17
CA LEU A 115 -1.80 -8.48 5.80
C LEU A 115 -0.64 -7.59 5.35
N TYR A 116 -0.18 -6.69 6.20
CA TYR A 116 0.94 -5.81 5.92
C TYR A 116 2.23 -6.59 5.64
N LEU A 117 2.51 -7.63 6.43
CA LEU A 117 3.68 -8.48 6.22
C LEU A 117 3.57 -9.27 4.90
N PHE A 118 2.37 -9.70 4.53
CA PHE A 118 2.14 -10.30 3.21
C PHE A 118 2.40 -9.31 2.08
N THR A 119 1.99 -8.04 2.22
CA THR A 119 2.31 -6.99 1.24
C THR A 119 3.81 -6.73 1.14
N LEU A 120 4.55 -6.79 2.24
CA LEU A 120 6.02 -6.71 2.19
C LEU A 120 6.63 -7.87 1.40
N LEU A 121 6.09 -9.09 1.54
CA LEU A 121 6.51 -10.23 0.72
C LEU A 121 6.22 -10.03 -0.77
N LEU A 122 5.09 -9.40 -1.13
CA LEU A 122 4.79 -9.05 -2.53
C LEU A 122 5.79 -8.06 -3.13
N ASN A 123 6.36 -7.18 -2.30
CA ASN A 123 7.34 -6.19 -2.73
C ASN A 123 8.79 -6.68 -2.58
N LEU A 124 9.02 -7.87 -2.05
CA LEU A 124 10.35 -8.43 -1.87
C LEU A 124 11.16 -8.53 -3.18
N PRO A 125 10.59 -8.94 -4.34
CA PRO A 125 11.31 -8.95 -5.61
C PRO A 125 11.79 -7.55 -6.02
N LEU A 126 10.96 -6.52 -5.79
CA LEU A 126 11.29 -5.13 -6.07
C LEU A 126 12.48 -4.66 -5.23
N LEU A 127 12.59 -5.09 -3.97
CA LEU A 127 13.71 -4.78 -3.09
C LEU A 127 15.00 -5.50 -3.48
N ALA A 128 14.89 -6.64 -4.18
CA ALA A 128 16.04 -7.42 -4.64
C ALA A 128 16.62 -6.88 -5.97
N MET A 129 15.85 -6.16 -6.78
CA MET A 129 16.31 -5.60 -8.06
C MET A 129 17.49 -4.62 -7.95
N PRO A 130 17.54 -3.67 -7.01
CA PRO A 130 18.73 -2.84 -6.81
C PRO A 130 20.00 -3.64 -6.54
N LEU A 131 19.89 -4.77 -5.82
CA LEU A 131 21.00 -5.64 -5.49
C LEU A 131 21.60 -6.34 -6.71
N SER A 132 20.84 -6.52 -7.80
CA SER A 132 21.41 -7.11 -9.02
C SER A 132 22.31 -6.12 -9.79
N LEU A 133 22.14 -4.82 -9.56
CA LEU A 133 22.92 -3.76 -10.19
C LEU A 133 24.10 -3.27 -9.33
N THR A 134 24.19 -3.72 -8.07
CA THR A 134 25.32 -3.35 -7.20
C THR A 134 26.63 -3.85 -7.80
N GLY A 135 27.53 -2.92 -8.10
CA GLY A 135 28.83 -3.18 -8.74
C GLY A 135 28.88 -2.83 -10.23
N ALA A 136 27.74 -2.66 -10.90
CA ALA A 136 27.69 -2.17 -12.29
C ALA A 136 27.47 -0.65 -12.36
N VAL A 137 26.82 -0.07 -11.34
CA VAL A 137 26.37 1.32 -11.32
C VAL A 137 26.43 1.86 -9.87
N ASP A 138 26.75 3.14 -9.72
CA ASP A 138 26.59 3.88 -8.47
C ASP A 138 25.10 4.12 -8.16
N LEU A 139 24.61 3.46 -7.11
CA LEU A 139 23.25 3.57 -6.62
C LEU A 139 23.18 4.58 -5.48
N ASP A 140 22.29 5.55 -5.58
CA ASP A 140 21.92 6.40 -4.45
C ASP A 140 21.07 5.61 -3.45
N TRP A 141 21.72 5.10 -2.41
CA TRP A 141 21.09 4.37 -1.32
C TRP A 141 20.12 5.23 -0.49
N GLY A 142 20.33 6.55 -0.44
CA GLY A 142 19.44 7.47 0.25
C GLY A 142 18.09 7.58 -0.46
N LEU A 143 18.13 7.80 -1.78
CA LEU A 143 16.93 7.85 -2.61
C LEU A 143 16.22 6.49 -2.68
N LEU A 144 16.96 5.37 -2.77
CA LEU A 144 16.38 4.03 -2.67
C LEU A 144 15.67 3.80 -1.33
N GLY A 145 16.30 4.19 -0.22
CA GLY A 145 15.70 4.10 1.11
C GLY A 145 14.40 4.91 1.22
N ALA A 146 14.38 6.12 0.66
CA ALA A 146 13.18 6.94 0.58
C ALA A 146 12.07 6.28 -0.24
N ASN A 147 12.42 5.70 -1.40
CA ASN A 147 11.49 4.96 -2.26
C ASN A 147 10.87 3.75 -1.57
N MET A 148 11.70 2.96 -0.88
CA MET A 148 11.26 1.80 -0.10
C MET A 148 10.32 2.21 1.03
N LEU A 149 10.66 3.28 1.75
CA LEU A 149 9.84 3.82 2.83
C LEU A 149 8.51 4.35 2.29
N ALA A 150 8.51 5.07 1.17
CA ALA A 150 7.32 5.60 0.51
C ALA A 150 6.33 4.49 0.19
N LEU A 151 6.81 3.42 -0.47
CA LEU A 151 5.98 2.29 -0.85
C LEU A 151 5.49 1.50 0.36
N GLY A 152 6.35 1.32 1.38
CA GLY A 152 5.99 0.66 2.63
C GLY A 152 4.87 1.40 3.39
N LEU A 153 4.92 2.72 3.46
CA LEU A 153 3.88 3.54 4.09
C LEU A 153 2.57 3.52 3.28
N LEU A 154 2.67 3.63 1.96
CA LEU A 154 1.53 3.55 1.05
C LEU A 154 0.79 2.22 1.20
N CYS A 155 1.54 1.11 1.21
CA CYS A 155 0.99 -0.23 1.41
C CYS A 155 0.28 -0.35 2.77
N GLY A 156 0.87 0.21 3.84
CA GLY A 156 0.24 0.22 5.17
C GLY A 156 -1.11 0.95 5.16
N ALA A 157 -1.14 2.15 4.58
CA ALA A 157 -2.38 2.92 4.46
C ALA A 157 -3.45 2.17 3.64
N PHE A 158 -3.08 1.58 2.50
CA PHE A 158 -4.01 0.82 1.66
C PHE A 158 -4.55 -0.44 2.35
N VAL A 159 -3.70 -1.15 3.12
CA VAL A 159 -4.15 -2.29 3.93
C VAL A 159 -5.14 -1.85 5.00
N ALA A 160 -4.88 -0.74 5.69
CA ALA A 160 -5.78 -0.21 6.71
C ALA A 160 -7.16 0.19 6.12
N VAL A 161 -7.17 0.89 4.99
CA VAL A 161 -8.41 1.26 4.28
C VAL A 161 -9.18 0.03 3.83
N GLY A 162 -8.49 -0.96 3.24
CA GLY A 162 -9.11 -2.21 2.81
C GLY A 162 -9.70 -3.02 3.96
N LEU A 163 -9.00 -3.05 5.11
CA LEU A 163 -9.46 -3.71 6.33
C LEU A 163 -10.74 -3.05 6.88
N TRP A 164 -10.77 -1.71 6.89
CA TRP A 164 -11.94 -0.95 7.29
C TRP A 164 -13.13 -1.24 6.37
N ALA A 165 -12.95 -1.16 5.05
CA ALA A 165 -14.00 -1.47 4.08
C ALA A 165 -14.54 -2.90 4.20
N SER A 166 -13.67 -3.88 4.48
CA SER A 166 -14.05 -5.28 4.75
C SER A 166 -14.89 -5.42 6.03
N SER A 167 -14.72 -4.54 7.02
CA SER A 167 -15.54 -4.54 8.23
C SER A 167 -16.95 -3.98 8.02
N LEU A 168 -17.16 -3.16 6.98
CA LEU A 168 -18.46 -2.54 6.69
C LEU A 168 -19.45 -3.51 6.02
N THR A 169 -18.97 -4.53 5.31
CA THR A 169 -19.81 -5.37 4.46
C THR A 169 -19.65 -6.86 4.78
N ARG A 170 -20.72 -7.63 4.54
CA ARG A 170 -20.68 -9.11 4.58
C ARG A 170 -20.36 -9.72 3.21
N HIS A 171 -20.34 -8.90 2.17
CA HIS A 171 -20.10 -9.32 0.80
C HIS A 171 -18.71 -8.86 0.36
N PRO A 172 -17.78 -9.80 0.14
CA PRO A 172 -16.44 -9.50 -0.35
C PRO A 172 -16.48 -8.48 -1.51
N ALA A 173 -17.33 -8.69 -2.53
CA ALA A 173 -17.40 -7.82 -3.71
C ALA A 173 -17.61 -6.34 -3.37
N ALA A 174 -18.49 -6.05 -2.41
CA ALA A 174 -18.75 -4.69 -1.96
C ALA A 174 -17.55 -4.09 -1.20
N ALA A 175 -16.81 -4.90 -0.42
CA ALA A 175 -15.62 -4.44 0.28
C ALA A 175 -14.52 -3.96 -0.69
N VAL A 176 -14.31 -4.67 -1.81
CA VAL A 176 -13.36 -4.23 -2.85
C VAL A 176 -13.81 -2.92 -3.46
N MET A 177 -15.08 -2.82 -3.85
CA MET A 177 -15.58 -1.59 -4.50
C MET A 177 -15.43 -0.36 -3.61
N ILE A 178 -15.77 -0.48 -2.32
CA ILE A 178 -15.67 0.63 -1.36
C ILE A 178 -14.21 1.04 -1.15
N SER A 179 -13.33 0.08 -0.88
CA SER A 179 -11.90 0.38 -0.66
C SER A 179 -11.25 0.95 -1.93
N PHE A 180 -11.50 0.34 -3.08
CA PHE A 180 -10.96 0.82 -4.35
C PHE A 180 -11.48 2.21 -4.71
N ALA A 181 -12.78 2.48 -4.56
CA ALA A 181 -13.34 3.81 -4.82
C ALA A 181 -12.75 4.88 -3.89
N LEU A 182 -12.52 4.56 -2.61
CA LEU A 182 -11.91 5.49 -1.66
C LEU A 182 -10.44 5.77 -2.00
N LEU A 183 -9.66 4.73 -2.28
CA LEU A 183 -8.26 4.86 -2.66
C LEU A 183 -8.09 5.62 -3.97
N LEU A 184 -8.88 5.27 -4.98
CA LEU A 184 -8.89 5.93 -6.28
C LEU A 184 -9.34 7.40 -6.15
N GLY A 185 -10.34 7.67 -5.32
CA GLY A 185 -10.76 9.03 -4.99
C GLY A 185 -9.60 9.88 -4.45
N LEU A 186 -8.88 9.38 -3.44
CA LEU A 186 -7.71 10.06 -2.88
C LEU A 186 -6.55 10.21 -3.88
N TRP A 187 -6.39 9.24 -4.78
CA TRP A 187 -5.37 9.26 -5.82
C TRP A 187 -5.67 10.32 -6.89
N LEU A 188 -6.93 10.48 -7.30
CA LEU A 188 -7.34 11.43 -8.34
C LEU A 188 -7.40 12.89 -7.85
N LEU A 189 -7.37 13.15 -6.55
CA LEU A 189 -7.38 14.52 -6.00
C LEU A 189 -6.24 15.40 -6.55
N GLU A 190 -5.08 14.83 -6.86
CA GLU A 190 -3.98 15.57 -7.49
C GLU A 190 -4.37 16.11 -8.88
N SER A 191 -5.01 15.28 -9.70
CA SER A 191 -5.46 15.70 -11.04
C SER A 191 -6.56 16.75 -11.00
N ALA A 192 -7.43 16.70 -9.96
CA ALA A 192 -8.47 17.70 -9.74
C ALA A 192 -7.91 19.05 -9.27
N ALA A 193 -6.77 19.05 -8.58
CA ALA A 193 -6.11 20.28 -8.11
C ALA A 193 -5.41 21.07 -9.24
N GLY A 194 -5.11 20.43 -10.37
CA GLY A 194 -4.47 21.06 -11.55
C GLY A 194 -5.42 21.84 -12.47
N GLY A 195 -6.73 21.89 -12.18
CA GLY A 195 -7.71 22.65 -12.95
C GLY A 195 -7.74 24.13 -12.54
N ASN A 196 -7.52 25.03 -13.50
CA ASN A 196 -7.37 26.50 -13.41
C ASN A 196 -8.55 27.30 -12.78
N GLY A 197 -9.11 26.91 -11.63
CA GLY A 197 -10.42 27.40 -11.19
C GLY A 197 -10.52 28.20 -9.88
N ALA A 198 -9.75 27.93 -8.82
CA ALA A 198 -9.99 28.58 -7.53
C ALA A 198 -8.77 28.60 -6.61
N GLN A 199 -8.15 29.78 -6.47
CA GLN A 199 -6.97 30.02 -5.62
C GLN A 199 -7.19 29.72 -4.12
N ALA A 200 -8.44 29.58 -3.66
CA ALA A 200 -8.76 29.17 -2.28
C ALA A 200 -8.92 27.64 -2.08
N GLN A 201 -9.25 26.90 -3.14
CA GLN A 201 -9.28 25.43 -3.12
C GLN A 201 -7.90 24.82 -3.46
N ALA A 202 -6.99 25.63 -4.00
CA ALA A 202 -5.64 25.26 -4.42
C ALA A 202 -4.70 24.77 -3.29
N ALA A 203 -5.02 25.03 -2.01
CA ALA A 203 -4.15 24.63 -0.90
C ALA A 203 -4.57 23.33 -0.19
N LEU A 204 -5.88 23.02 -0.11
CA LEU A 204 -6.37 21.90 0.69
C LEU A 204 -6.48 20.58 -0.08
N LEU A 205 -6.89 20.62 -1.35
CA LEU A 205 -6.99 19.40 -2.18
C LEU A 205 -5.65 18.66 -2.36
N PRO A 206 -4.52 19.33 -2.67
CA PRO A 206 -3.25 18.62 -2.79
C PRO A 206 -2.76 18.04 -1.46
N THR A 207 -3.06 18.67 -0.31
CA THR A 207 -2.72 18.13 1.02
C THR A 207 -3.52 16.89 1.42
N LEU A 208 -4.60 16.58 0.69
CA LEU A 208 -5.38 15.36 0.90
C LEU A 208 -5.01 14.26 -0.11
N SER A 209 -4.25 14.57 -1.16
CA SER A 209 -3.93 13.59 -2.19
C SER A 209 -2.82 12.64 -1.75
N THR A 210 -3.12 11.34 -1.78
CA THR A 210 -2.13 10.30 -1.48
C THR A 210 -1.02 10.27 -2.52
N LEU A 211 -1.34 10.57 -3.79
CA LEU A 211 -0.36 10.56 -4.88
C LEU A 211 0.68 11.66 -4.71
N THR A 212 0.27 12.84 -4.26
CA THR A 212 1.18 13.99 -4.07
C THR A 212 2.20 13.72 -2.95
N HIS A 213 1.74 13.23 -1.80
CA HIS A 213 2.63 12.83 -0.70
C HIS A 213 3.52 11.63 -1.07
N PHE A 214 3.01 10.70 -1.88
CA PHE A 214 3.78 9.56 -2.37
C PHE A 214 4.89 10.00 -3.34
N ARG A 215 4.58 10.84 -4.34
CA ARG A 215 5.57 11.37 -5.28
C ARG A 215 6.64 12.22 -4.59
N ALA A 216 6.27 13.01 -3.59
CA ALA A 216 7.22 13.77 -2.80
C ALA A 216 8.20 12.88 -2.03
N LEU A 217 7.73 11.75 -1.47
CA LEU A 217 8.63 10.78 -0.84
C LEU A 217 9.51 10.07 -1.87
N LEU A 218 8.97 9.77 -3.06
CA LEU A 218 9.71 9.12 -4.15
C LEU A 218 10.85 10.00 -4.71
N SER A 219 10.73 11.32 -4.66
CA SER A 219 11.80 12.23 -5.06
C SER A 219 12.88 12.41 -3.98
N GLY A 220 12.82 11.67 -2.88
CA GLY A 220 13.75 11.78 -1.75
C GLY A 220 13.40 12.85 -0.72
N TRP A 221 12.30 13.60 -0.91
CA TRP A 221 11.86 14.63 0.02
C TRP A 221 11.06 14.02 1.17
N VAL A 222 11.78 13.46 2.16
CA VAL A 222 11.20 12.89 3.37
C VAL A 222 10.86 13.98 4.38
N GLY A 223 9.78 14.72 4.11
CA GLY A 223 9.20 15.68 5.03
C GLY A 223 8.33 15.02 6.11
N SER A 224 8.32 15.59 7.32
CA SER A 224 7.46 15.14 8.42
C SER A 224 5.96 15.16 8.06
N GLY A 225 5.53 16.12 7.25
CA GLY A 225 4.15 16.21 6.76
C GLY A 225 3.70 14.96 5.97
N ASN A 226 4.57 14.43 5.11
CA ASN A 226 4.28 13.23 4.32
C ASN A 226 4.14 12.00 5.22
N LEU A 227 5.03 11.86 6.21
CA LEU A 227 5.00 10.76 7.18
C LEU A 227 3.73 10.81 8.03
N ILE A 228 3.39 11.99 8.56
CA ILE A 228 2.19 12.18 9.39
C ILE A 228 0.93 11.88 8.58
N TYR A 229 0.87 12.29 7.31
CA TYR A 229 -0.25 11.96 6.42
C TYR A 229 -0.48 10.45 6.32
N PHE A 230 0.56 9.66 6.00
CA PHE A 230 0.42 8.21 5.89
C PHE A 230 0.10 7.53 7.22
N LEU A 231 0.66 8.03 8.32
CA LEU A 231 0.33 7.53 9.66
C LEU A 231 -1.13 7.78 10.02
N LEU A 232 -1.67 8.96 9.72
CA LEU A 232 -3.09 9.27 9.91
C LEU A 232 -3.98 8.42 9.00
N LEU A 233 -3.60 8.29 7.73
CA LEU A 233 -4.33 7.46 6.75
C LEU A 233 -4.32 5.97 7.12
N THR A 234 -3.36 5.53 7.94
CA THR A 234 -3.32 4.17 8.50
C THR A 234 -4.10 4.08 9.82
N ALA A 235 -3.90 5.02 10.75
CA ALA A 235 -4.49 4.97 12.08
C ALA A 235 -6.01 5.22 12.07
N LEU A 236 -6.51 6.12 11.22
CA LEU A 236 -7.93 6.46 11.15
C LEU A 236 -8.80 5.26 10.74
N PRO A 237 -8.54 4.55 9.62
CA PRO A 237 -9.33 3.37 9.26
C PRO A 237 -9.23 2.24 10.28
N LEU A 238 -8.06 2.03 10.90
CA LEU A 238 -7.90 1.04 11.97
C LEU A 238 -8.77 1.37 13.19
N GLY A 239 -8.75 2.64 13.63
CA GLY A 239 -9.60 3.12 14.72
C GLY A 239 -11.10 2.95 14.40
N LEU A 240 -11.51 3.32 13.20
CA LEU A 240 -12.89 3.12 12.74
C LEU A 240 -13.30 1.64 12.70
N THR A 241 -12.37 0.75 12.33
CA THR A 241 -12.60 -0.70 12.33
C THR A 241 -12.84 -1.22 13.76
N ILE A 242 -12.05 -0.75 14.73
CA ILE A 242 -12.21 -1.12 16.14
C ILE A 242 -13.56 -0.63 16.68
N LEU A 243 -13.92 0.64 16.42
CA LEU A 243 -15.20 1.22 16.83
C LEU A 243 -16.37 0.46 16.23
N ARG A 244 -16.25 0.07 14.95
CA ARG A 244 -17.28 -0.72 14.26
C ARG A 244 -17.47 -2.07 14.95
N LEU A 245 -16.40 -2.79 15.24
CA LEU A 245 -16.47 -4.09 15.93
C LEU A 245 -17.00 -3.96 17.36
N GLN A 246 -16.65 -2.87 18.08
CA GLN A 246 -17.20 -2.57 19.40
C GLN A 246 -18.71 -2.38 19.34
N SER A 247 -19.22 -1.59 18.39
CA SER A 247 -20.68 -1.39 18.25
C SER A 247 -21.42 -2.71 17.97
N GLN A 248 -20.88 -3.58 17.11
CA GLN A 248 -21.47 -4.89 16.82
C GLN A 248 -21.53 -5.80 18.04
N ARG A 249 -20.52 -5.75 18.91
CA ARG A 249 -20.49 -6.53 20.16
C ARG A 249 -21.58 -6.07 21.15
N LEU A 250 -21.88 -4.77 21.18
CA LEU A 250 -22.92 -4.22 22.04
C LEU A 250 -24.33 -4.52 21.53
N THR A 251 -24.56 -4.47 20.22
CA THR A 251 -25.86 -4.76 19.61
C THR A 251 -26.17 -6.26 19.51
N GLY A 252 -25.16 -7.12 19.41
CA GLY A 252 -25.35 -8.58 19.41
C GLY A 252 -25.66 -9.19 20.78
N ALA A 253 -25.72 -8.38 21.84
CA ALA A 253 -26.08 -8.78 23.20
C ALA A 253 -27.54 -8.44 23.58
N SER A 254 -28.34 -7.97 22.61
CA SER A 254 -29.81 -7.77 22.71
C SER A 254 -30.54 -8.70 21.76
#